data_AF-A0A1F5PKN2-F1
#
_entry.id   AF-A0A1F5PKN2-F1
#
_cell.length_a   1.000
_cell.length_b   1.000
_cell.length_c   1.000
_cell.angle_alpha   90.00
_cell.angle_beta   90.00
_cell.angle_gamma   90.00
#
_symmetry.space_group_name_H-M   'P 1'
#
loop_
_entity.id
_entity.type
_entity.pdbx_description
1 polymer ?
#
loop_
_entity_poly.entity_id
_entity_poly.type
_entity_poly.pdbx_seq_one_letter_code
_entity_poly.pdbx_strand_id
1 'polypeptide(L)' 'MSEFEKQKYTIISQLKGLCAHCANEVHHSCRLQSIVTELATLSGVPLIVNDRFNGLLIHK' A
#
# COMPACT_ATOMS: atom_id res chain seq x y z
N MET A 1 17.55 -1.50 9.45
CA MET A 1 16.65 -1.61 8.30
C MET A 1 17.40 -1.21 7.04
N SER A 2 17.32 -2.03 5.99
CA SER A 2 17.83 -1.69 4.67
C SER A 2 17.02 -0.54 4.04
N GLU A 3 17.58 0.12 3.02
CA GLU A 3 16.88 1.18 2.28
C GLU A 3 15.57 0.65 1.65
N PHE A 4 15.58 -0.58 1.14
CA PHE A 4 14.38 -1.22 0.59
C PHE A 4 13.31 -1.50 1.65
N GLU A 5 13.70 -1.85 2.87
CA GLU A 5 12.75 -2.01 3.97
C GLU A 5 12.12 -0.67 4.35
N LYS A 6 12.91 0.40 4.45
CA LYS A 6 12.37 1.75 4.70
C LYS A 6 11.37 2.15 3.62
N GLN A 7 11.72 1.93 2.36
CA GLN A 7 10.85 2.21 1.21
C GLN A 7 9.53 1.43 1.30
N LYS A 8 9.57 0.14 1.70
CA LYS A 8 8.35 -0.66 1.94
C LYS A 8 7.43 0.00 2.97
N TYR A 9 7.95 0.42 4.12
CA TYR A 9 7.14 1.09 5.15
C TYR A 9 6.60 2.44 4.69
N THR A 10 7.38 3.20 3.92
CA THR A 10 6.91 4.46 3.31
C THR A 10 5.72 4.23 2.37
N ILE A 11 5.82 3.24 1.48
CA ILE A 11 4.73 2.88 0.55
C ILE A 11 3.48 2.43 1.31
N ILE A 12 3.65 1.57 2.32
CA ILE A 12 2.54 1.11 3.17
C ILE A 12 1.84 2.32 3.83
N SER A 13 2.60 3.27 4.35
CA SER A 13 2.05 4.49 4.96
C SER A 13 1.27 5.33 3.95
N GLN A 14 1.83 5.55 2.75
CA GLN A 14 1.16 6.27 1.67
C GLN A 14 -0.15 5.58 1.25
N LEU A 15 -0.15 4.26 1.10
CA LEU A 15 -1.34 3.49 0.74
C LEU A 15 -2.43 3.55 1.83
N LYS A 16 -2.05 3.50 3.11
CA LYS A 16 -3.01 3.69 4.21
C LYS A 16 -3.67 5.07 4.14
N GLY A 17 -2.94 6.11 3.72
CA GLY A 17 -3.47 7.47 3.55
C GLY A 17 -4.57 7.61 2.49
N LEU A 18 -4.70 6.65 1.57
CA LEU A 18 -5.73 6.66 0.53
C LEU A 18 -7.13 6.25 1.04
N CYS A 19 -7.23 5.74 2.28
CA CYS A 19 -8.51 5.40 2.91
C CYS A 19 -8.58 5.97 4.33
N ALA A 20 -9.64 6.72 4.63
CA ALA A 20 -9.84 7.31 5.95
C ALA A 20 -9.84 6.28 7.09
N HIS A 21 -10.40 5.08 6.86
CA HIS A 21 -10.42 4.03 7.89
C HIS A 21 -9.04 3.37 8.05
N CYS A 22 -8.30 3.15 6.95
CA CYS A 22 -6.92 2.65 7.00
C CYS A 22 -5.99 3.63 7.72
N ALA A 23 -6.13 4.93 7.47
CA ALA A 23 -5.32 5.98 8.09
C ALA A 23 -5.54 6.09 9.60
N ASN A 24 -6.77 5.80 10.07
CA ASN A 24 -7.12 5.80 11.49
C ASN A 24 -6.98 4.44 12.18
N GLU A 25 -6.33 3.46 11.52
CA GLU A 25 -6.14 2.10 12.03
C GLU A 25 -7.42 1.37 12.45
N VAL A 26 -8.56 1.76 11.85
CA VAL A 26 -9.85 1.15 12.12
C VAL A 26 -9.97 -0.14 11.30
N HIS A 27 -10.37 -1.23 11.96
CA HIS A 27 -10.63 -2.48 11.26
C HIS A 27 -11.85 -2.35 10.34
N HIS A 28 -11.67 -2.65 9.06
CA HIS A 28 -12.74 -2.64 8.06
C HIS A 28 -12.40 -3.64 6.93
N SER A 29 -13.05 -3.52 5.77
CA SER A 29 -12.95 -4.49 4.67
C SER A 29 -12.77 -3.83 3.31
N CYS A 30 -11.90 -2.81 3.21
CA CYS A 30 -11.60 -2.19 1.91
C CYS A 30 -10.47 -2.92 1.16
N ARG A 31 -10.42 -2.74 -0.17
CA ARG A 31 -9.37 -3.31 -1.03
C ARG A 31 -7.97 -2.82 -0.66
N LEU A 32 -7.83 -1.56 -0.22
CA LEU A 32 -6.54 -1.00 0.20
C LEU A 32 -5.99 -1.74 1.42
N GLN A 33 -6.83 -2.10 2.37
CA GLN A 33 -6.41 -2.88 3.54
C GLN A 33 -5.87 -4.24 3.14
N SER A 34 -6.52 -4.94 2.21
CA SER A 34 -6.01 -6.22 1.67
C SER A 34 -4.64 -6.05 1.02
N ILE A 35 -4.45 -5.03 0.18
CA ILE A 35 -3.17 -4.74 -0.48
C ILE A 35 -2.09 -4.43 0.56
N VAL A 36 -2.39 -3.59 1.55
CA VAL A 36 -1.44 -3.24 2.62
C VAL A 36 -1.03 -4.46 3.44
N THR A 37 -1.98 -5.33 3.79
CA THR A 37 -1.70 -6.58 4.51
C THR A 37 -0.81 -7.49 3.68
N GLU A 38 -1.10 -7.67 2.40
CA GLU A 38 -0.30 -8.50 1.50
C GLU A 38 1.13 -7.95 1.37
N LEU A 39 1.29 -6.65 1.10
CA LEU A 39 2.59 -5.98 1.03
C LEU A 39 3.41 -6.10 2.32
N ALA A 40 2.76 -6.06 3.48
CA ALA A 40 3.43 -6.22 4.77
C ALA A 40 4.07 -7.60 4.91
N THR A 41 3.42 -8.66 4.39
CA THR A 41 3.90 -10.04 4.45
C THR A 41 5.03 -10.36 3.47
N LEU A 42 5.20 -9.57 2.42
CA LEU A 42 6.27 -9.77 1.44
C LEU A 42 7.66 -9.40 2.01
N SER A 43 8.64 -10.23 1.71
CA SER A 43 10.04 -10.05 2.08
C SER A 43 10.96 -10.48 0.93
N GLY A 44 12.13 -9.84 0.82
CA GLY A 44 13.14 -10.18 -0.21
C GLY A 44 12.79 -9.78 -1.66
N VAL A 45 11.68 -9.06 -1.89
CA VAL A 45 11.25 -8.62 -3.24
C VAL A 45 11.38 -7.10 -3.35
N PRO A 46 12.05 -6.55 -4.39
CA PRO A 46 12.10 -5.12 -4.62
C PRO A 46 10.72 -4.58 -5.03
N LEU A 47 10.24 -3.56 -4.31
CA LEU A 47 8.96 -2.90 -4.57
C LEU A 47 9.18 -1.67 -5.46
N ILE A 48 8.58 -1.69 -6.65
CA ILE A 48 8.59 -0.57 -7.59
C ILE A 48 7.15 -0.05 -7.69
N VAL A 49 6.91 1.16 -7.17
CA VAL A 49 5.61 1.84 -7.30
C VAL A 49 5.72 2.83 -8.45
N ASN A 50 4.86 2.66 -9.45
CA ASN A 50 4.77 3.58 -10.57
C ASN A 50 3.78 4.70 -10.23
N ASP A 51 4.29 5.89 -9.96
CA ASP A 51 3.54 7.10 -9.62
C ASP A 51 2.97 7.82 -10.85
N ARG A 52 3.24 7.32 -12.07
CA ARG A 52 2.89 7.99 -13.33
C ARG A 52 1.55 7.56 -13.93
N PHE A 53 0.79 6.68 -13.26
CA PHE A 53 -0.47 6.21 -13.82
C PHE A 53 -1.59 7.24 -13.62
N ASN A 54 -1.87 8.01 -14.68
CA ASN A 54 -2.96 9.00 -14.76
C ASN A 54 -4.20 8.44 -15.48
N GLY A 55 -4.61 7.22 -15.14
CA GLY A 55 -5.78 6.55 -15.74
C GLY A 55 -6.84 6.22 -14.70
N LEU A 56 -8.11 6.11 -15.14
CA LEU A 56 -9.19 5.56 -14.34
C LEU A 56 -9.27 4.04 -14.56
N LEU A 57 -9.08 3.25 -13.50
CA LEU A 57 -9.35 1.82 -13.52
C LEU A 57 -10.85 1.58 -13.29
N ILE A 58 -11.57 1.27 -14.36
CA ILE A 58 -12.99 0.88 -14.30
C ILE A 58 -13.04 -0.65 -14.26
N HIS A 59 -13.33 -1.22 -13.10
CA HIS A 59 -13.64 -2.64 -12.96
C HIS A 59 -15.11 -2.85 -13.35
N LYS A 60 -15.37 -3.64 -14.40
CA LYS A 60 -16.72 -4.14 -14.72
C LYS A 60 -17.09 -5.31 -13.83
#